data_AF-A0A381S7N6-F1
#
_entry.id   AF-A0A381S7N6-F1
#
_cell.length_a   1.000
_cell.length_b   1.000
_cell.length_c   1.000
_cell.angle_alpha   90.00
_cell.angle_beta   90.00
_cell.angle_gamma   90.00
#
_symmetry.space_group_name_H-M   'P 1'
#
loop_
_entity.id
_entity.type
_entity.pdbx_description
1 polymer ?
#
loop_
_entity_poly.entity_id
_entity_poly.type
_entity_poly.pdbx_seq_one_letter_code
_entity_poly.pdbx_strand_id
1 'polypeptide(L)'
;MLEDKTIERPNLKSFQENLIQRLGPDEGRALDVLGTDFFHLVDQLSTDIHEKHEKDAPLLDLSESEFTWELQVFANQFLRECAQTPRQLALFCLGLRKKLEDKEFSQEFWKILDVAYQHHFYVADSKKHYLV
;
A
#
# COMPACT_ATOMS: atom_id res chain seq x y z
N MET A 1 -21.41 -28.74 -7.77
CA MET A 1 -21.22 -27.35 -8.25
C MET A 1 -20.41 -26.67 -7.18
N LEU A 2 -19.14 -26.33 -7.45
CA LEU A 2 -18.31 -25.63 -6.46
C LEU A 2 -18.85 -24.22 -6.32
N GLU A 3 -19.22 -23.86 -5.10
CA GLU A 3 -19.56 -22.50 -4.73
C GLU A 3 -18.30 -21.64 -4.93
N ASP A 4 -18.41 -20.72 -5.88
CA ASP A 4 -17.44 -19.67 -6.12
C ASP A 4 -17.42 -18.79 -4.87
N LYS A 5 -16.45 -19.06 -3.99
CA LYS A 5 -16.14 -18.18 -2.86
C LYS A 5 -15.50 -16.94 -3.48
N THR A 6 -16.33 -16.03 -4.00
CA THR A 6 -15.97 -14.63 -4.12
C THR A 6 -15.55 -14.19 -2.74
N ILE A 7 -14.22 -14.10 -2.54
CA ILE A 7 -13.61 -13.45 -1.41
C ILE A 7 -14.16 -12.02 -1.47
N GLU A 8 -15.14 -11.72 -0.62
CA GLU A 8 -15.58 -10.35 -0.40
C GLU A 8 -14.37 -9.63 0.19
N ARG A 9 -13.60 -8.97 -0.69
CA ARG A 9 -12.55 -8.06 -0.26
C ARG A 9 -13.19 -7.08 0.72
N PRO A 10 -12.55 -6.80 1.87
CA PRO A 10 -13.08 -5.82 2.81
C PRO A 10 -13.38 -4.53 2.04
N ASN A 11 -14.51 -3.90 2.35
CA ASN A 11 -15.00 -2.68 1.69
C ASN A 11 -14.13 -1.49 2.15
N LEU A 12 -12.83 -1.56 1.86
CA LEU A 12 -11.81 -0.60 2.21
C LEU A 12 -11.91 0.57 1.24
N LYS A 13 -11.95 1.79 1.79
CA LYS A 13 -11.87 3.01 0.97
C LYS A 13 -10.58 2.99 0.17
N SER A 14 -10.66 3.36 -1.10
CA SER A 14 -9.47 3.53 -1.94
C SER A 14 -8.56 4.62 -1.36
N PHE A 15 -7.28 4.54 -1.66
CA PHE A 15 -6.29 5.53 -1.25
C PHE A 15 -6.64 6.92 -1.79
N GLN A 16 -7.16 6.98 -3.02
CA GLN A 16 -7.59 8.24 -3.63
C GLN A 16 -8.75 8.87 -2.84
N GLU A 17 -9.78 8.09 -2.47
CA GLU A 17 -10.89 8.58 -1.64
C GLU A 17 -10.39 9.02 -0.25
N ASN A 18 -9.49 8.24 0.34
CA ASN A 18 -8.88 8.54 1.64
C ASN A 18 -8.06 9.83 1.61
N LEU A 19 -7.36 10.13 0.51
CA LEU A 19 -6.64 11.38 0.31
C LEU A 19 -7.59 12.56 0.12
N ILE A 20 -8.61 12.43 -0.73
CA ILE A 20 -9.60 13.50 -0.98
C ILE A 20 -10.31 13.88 0.31
N GLN A 21 -10.70 12.90 1.14
CA GLN A 21 -11.33 13.16 2.43
C GLN A 21 -10.42 13.93 3.41
N ARG A 22 -9.10 13.76 3.31
CA ARG A 22 -8.12 14.39 4.21
C ARG A 22 -7.60 15.74 3.71
N LEU A 23 -7.42 15.88 2.40
CA LEU A 23 -6.84 17.07 1.77
C LEU A 23 -7.89 18.12 1.44
N GLY A 24 -9.13 17.71 1.18
CA GLY A 24 -10.19 18.57 0.64
C GLY A 24 -10.47 18.31 -0.85
N PRO A 25 -11.66 18.69 -1.34
CA PRO A 25 -12.09 18.39 -2.71
C PRO A 25 -11.32 19.16 -3.80
N ASP A 26 -10.75 20.33 -3.47
CA ASP A 26 -10.02 21.16 -4.44
C ASP A 26 -8.61 20.60 -4.74
N GLU A 27 -7.97 20.02 -3.73
CA GLU A 27 -6.68 19.35 -3.79
C GLU A 27 -6.77 17.98 -4.51
N GLY A 28 -7.97 17.39 -4.57
CA GLY A 28 -8.21 16.11 -5.24
C GLY A 28 -7.81 16.10 -6.72
N ARG A 29 -7.96 17.24 -7.43
CA ARG A 29 -7.56 17.36 -8.84
C ARG A 29 -6.05 17.34 -9.05
N ALA A 30 -5.27 17.73 -8.05
CA ALA A 30 -3.81 17.66 -8.14
C ALA A 30 -3.30 16.21 -8.07
N LEU A 31 -4.12 15.27 -7.61
CA LEU A 31 -3.77 13.86 -7.48
C LEU A 31 -3.75 13.12 -8.83
N ASP A 32 -4.46 13.63 -9.84
CA ASP A 32 -4.54 13.02 -11.17
C ASP A 32 -3.15 12.86 -11.83
N VAL A 33 -2.19 13.72 -11.47
CA VAL A 33 -0.80 13.66 -11.96
C VAL A 33 -0.07 12.37 -11.57
N LEU A 34 -0.52 11.68 -10.51
CA LEU A 34 0.07 10.43 -10.05
C LEU A 34 -0.34 9.25 -10.95
N GLY A 35 -1.46 9.37 -11.66
CA GLY A 35 -1.94 8.38 -12.61
C GLY A 35 -2.74 7.24 -11.97
N THR A 36 -3.62 6.62 -12.76
CA THR A 36 -4.53 5.56 -12.30
C THR A 36 -3.81 4.30 -11.85
N ASP A 37 -2.74 3.90 -12.54
CA ASP A 37 -1.95 2.71 -12.17
C ASP A 37 -1.24 2.88 -10.81
N PHE A 38 -0.88 4.11 -10.44
CA PHE A 38 -0.33 4.39 -9.12
C PHE A 38 -1.37 4.12 -8.03
N PHE A 39 -2.56 4.70 -8.13
CA PHE A 39 -3.62 4.48 -7.14
C PHE A 39 -4.04 3.01 -7.07
N HIS A 40 -4.19 2.36 -8.22
CA HIS A 40 -4.49 0.94 -8.29
C HIS A 40 -3.45 0.08 -7.56
N LEU A 41 -2.16 0.36 -7.76
CA LEU A 41 -1.10 -0.37 -7.08
C LEU A 41 -1.08 -0.08 -5.58
N VAL A 42 -1.29 1.16 -5.14
CA VAL A 42 -1.38 1.44 -3.70
C VAL A 42 -2.48 0.61 -3.06
N ASP A 43 -3.69 0.62 -3.64
CA ASP A 43 -4.84 -0.12 -3.12
C ASP A 43 -4.61 -1.64 -3.14
N GLN A 44 -4.06 -2.15 -4.24
CA GLN A 44 -3.74 -3.56 -4.37
C GLN A 44 -2.73 -3.99 -3.32
N LEU A 45 -1.58 -3.31 -3.25
CA LEU A 45 -0.52 -3.66 -2.31
C LEU A 45 -0.99 -3.54 -0.86
N SER A 46 -1.72 -2.49 -0.50
CA SER A 46 -2.24 -2.34 0.86
C SER A 46 -3.25 -3.43 1.21
N THR A 47 -4.11 -3.84 0.27
CA THR A 47 -5.10 -4.91 0.49
C THR A 47 -4.40 -6.25 0.68
N ASP A 48 -3.47 -6.58 -0.22
CA ASP A 48 -2.75 -7.86 -0.17
C ASP A 48 -1.88 -7.96 1.10
N ILE A 49 -1.29 -6.85 1.58
CA ILE A 49 -0.58 -6.81 2.85
C ILE A 49 -1.55 -6.96 4.03
N HIS A 50 -2.70 -6.27 4.00
CA HIS A 50 -3.72 -6.39 5.06
C HIS A 50 -4.18 -7.83 5.20
N GLU A 51 -4.50 -8.50 4.10
CA GLU A 51 -4.92 -9.91 4.09
C GLU A 51 -3.83 -10.83 4.64
N LYS A 52 -2.56 -10.55 4.35
CA LYS A 52 -1.42 -11.33 4.85
C LYS A 52 -1.16 -11.11 6.35
N HIS A 53 -1.43 -9.91 6.84
CA HIS A 53 -1.09 -9.43 8.18
C HIS A 53 -2.34 -8.98 8.95
N GLU A 54 -3.46 -9.70 8.79
CA GLU A 54 -4.78 -9.34 9.33
C GLU A 54 -4.79 -9.15 10.86
N LYS A 55 -3.81 -9.74 11.55
CA LYS A 55 -3.69 -9.71 13.02
C LYS A 55 -2.76 -8.62 13.53
N ASP A 56 -2.16 -7.85 12.64
CA ASP A 56 -1.14 -6.86 13.01
C ASP A 56 -1.78 -5.56 13.52
N ALA A 57 -3.00 -5.21 13.10
CA ALA A 57 -3.72 -4.05 13.60
C ALA A 57 -3.73 -3.97 15.15
N PRO A 58 -4.19 -5.01 15.88
CA PRO A 58 -4.15 -5.00 17.35
C PRO A 58 -2.73 -5.11 17.92
N LEU A 59 -1.76 -5.67 17.19
CA LEU A 59 -0.36 -5.76 17.67
C LEU A 59 0.36 -4.40 17.61
N LEU A 60 -0.10 -3.52 16.73
CA LEU A 60 0.43 -2.18 16.51
C LEU A 60 -0.38 -1.11 17.27
N ASP A 61 -1.33 -1.52 18.13
CA ASP A 61 -2.26 -0.63 18.84
C ASP A 61 -3.06 0.32 17.90
N LEU A 62 -3.41 -0.16 16.70
CA LEU A 62 -4.19 0.59 15.70
C LEU A 62 -5.62 0.05 15.55
N SER A 63 -6.58 0.93 15.31
CA SER A 63 -7.90 0.50 14.80
C SER A 63 -7.80 -0.02 13.36
N GLU A 64 -8.77 -0.81 12.91
CA GLU A 64 -8.79 -1.34 11.53
C GLU A 64 -8.71 -0.23 10.46
N SER A 65 -9.36 0.90 10.71
CA SER A 65 -9.31 2.06 9.81
C SER A 65 -7.96 2.76 9.79
N GLU A 66 -7.29 2.82 10.94
CA GLU A 66 -5.95 3.40 11.05
C GLU A 66 -4.93 2.47 10.41
N PHE A 67 -5.03 1.17 10.66
CA PHE A 67 -4.17 0.18 10.04
C PHE A 67 -4.30 0.18 8.52
N THR A 68 -5.53 0.18 7.99
CA THR A 68 -5.77 0.31 6.54
C THR A 68 -5.11 1.57 5.96
N TRP A 69 -5.23 2.70 6.66
CA TRP A 69 -4.63 3.95 6.22
C TRP A 69 -3.11 3.89 6.24
N GLU A 70 -2.50 3.38 7.31
CA GLU A 70 -1.04 3.23 7.43
C GLU A 70 -0.48 2.29 6.35
N LEU A 71 -1.20 1.21 6.01
CA LEU A 71 -0.82 0.34 4.89
C LEU A 71 -0.84 1.06 3.53
N GLN A 72 -1.83 1.91 3.29
CA GLN A 72 -1.89 2.71 2.07
C GLN A 72 -0.76 3.76 2.03
N VAL A 73 -0.46 4.40 3.18
CA VAL A 73 0.67 5.33 3.32
C VAL A 73 2.00 4.62 3.04
N PHE A 74 2.19 3.44 3.63
CA PHE A 74 3.34 2.57 3.41
C PHE A 74 3.50 2.21 1.93
N ALA A 75 2.44 1.69 1.28
CA ALA A 75 2.50 1.32 -0.13
C ALA A 75 2.80 2.52 -1.04
N ASN A 76 2.22 3.68 -0.76
CA ASN A 76 2.54 4.94 -1.44
C ASN A 76 4.03 5.33 -1.28
N GLN A 77 4.59 5.24 -0.07
CA GLN A 77 6.01 5.55 0.17
C GLN A 77 6.91 4.55 -0.56
N PHE A 78 6.64 3.26 -0.43
CA PHE A 78 7.39 2.19 -1.09
C PHE A 78 7.45 2.39 -2.61
N LEU A 79 6.31 2.63 -3.27
CA LEU A 79 6.27 2.86 -4.72
C LEU A 79 7.07 4.10 -5.15
N ARG A 80 7.03 5.18 -4.35
CA ARG A 80 7.80 6.40 -4.62
C ARG A 80 9.30 6.18 -4.48
N GLU A 81 9.72 5.40 -3.48
CA GLU A 81 11.11 5.02 -3.28
C GLU A 81 11.61 4.15 -4.44
N CYS A 82 10.81 3.18 -4.90
CA CYS A 82 11.17 2.35 -6.06
C CYS A 82 11.30 3.15 -7.36
N ALA A 83 10.41 4.13 -7.59
CA ALA A 83 10.44 4.95 -8.80
C ALA A 83 11.62 5.94 -8.84
N GLN A 84 12.31 6.16 -7.72
CA GLN A 84 13.45 7.07 -7.50
C GLN A 84 13.18 8.56 -7.74
N THR A 85 12.32 8.92 -8.69
CA THR A 85 11.94 10.30 -9.01
C THR A 85 10.44 10.45 -9.22
N PRO A 86 9.81 11.57 -8.78
CA PRO A 86 8.38 11.79 -8.97
C PRO A 86 7.95 11.80 -10.44
N ARG A 87 8.83 12.23 -11.36
CA ARG A 87 8.53 12.30 -12.80
C ARG A 87 8.42 10.93 -13.46
N GLN A 88 9.04 9.91 -12.87
CA GLN A 88 9.01 8.55 -13.40
C GLN A 88 7.93 7.68 -12.75
N LEU A 89 7.29 8.15 -11.68
CA LEU A 89 6.34 7.38 -10.88
C LEU A 89 5.21 6.77 -11.71
N ALA A 90 4.53 7.56 -12.54
CA ALA A 90 3.42 7.07 -13.35
C ALA A 90 3.84 5.96 -14.34
N LEU A 91 4.98 6.17 -15.03
CA LEU A 91 5.52 5.16 -15.96
C LEU A 91 6.03 3.91 -15.23
N PHE A 92 6.65 4.11 -14.06
CA PHE A 92 7.09 3.02 -13.20
C PHE A 92 5.89 2.17 -12.75
N CYS A 93 4.83 2.78 -12.24
CA CYS A 93 3.63 2.09 -11.79
C CYS A 93 2.94 1.31 -12.92
N LEU A 94 2.82 1.92 -14.10
CA LEU A 94 2.30 1.22 -15.28
C LEU A 94 3.15 -0.03 -15.63
N GLY A 95 4.48 0.10 -15.60
CA GLY A 95 5.40 -1.00 -15.89
C GLY A 95 5.36 -2.09 -14.81
N LEU A 96 5.31 -1.68 -13.54
CA LEU A 96 5.25 -2.58 -12.39
C LEU A 96 3.97 -3.41 -12.43
N ARG A 97 2.81 -2.79 -12.66
CA ARG A 97 1.53 -3.49 -12.77
C ARG A 97 1.58 -4.64 -13.76
N LYS A 98 2.14 -4.39 -14.96
CA LYS A 98 2.32 -5.43 -15.99
C LYS A 98 3.31 -6.50 -15.55
N LYS A 99 4.42 -6.12 -14.89
CA LYS A 99 5.42 -7.08 -14.41
C LYS A 99 4.91 -7.96 -13.28
N LEU A 100 3.96 -7.51 -12.47
CA LEU A 100 3.37 -8.34 -11.42
C LEU A 100 2.53 -9.51 -11.96
N GLU A 101 2.17 -9.50 -13.25
CA GLU A 101 1.57 -10.64 -13.93
C GLU A 101 2.58 -11.78 -14.16
N ASP A 102 3.88 -11.45 -14.21
CA ASP A 102 4.94 -12.45 -14.26
C ASP A 102 5.15 -13.09 -12.88
N LYS A 103 5.02 -14.42 -12.81
CA LYS A 103 5.02 -15.15 -11.55
C LYS A 103 6.35 -15.07 -10.81
N GLU A 104 7.47 -15.15 -11.53
CA GLU A 104 8.80 -15.14 -10.92
C GLU A 104 9.11 -13.76 -10.35
N PHE A 105 8.87 -12.71 -11.15
CA PHE A 105 9.01 -11.33 -10.71
C PHE A 105 8.10 -11.02 -9.52
N SER A 106 6.83 -11.43 -9.59
CA SER A 106 5.85 -11.21 -8.52
C SER A 106 6.32 -11.82 -7.21
N GLN A 107 6.81 -13.06 -7.22
CA GLN A 107 7.33 -13.72 -6.01
C GLN A 107 8.49 -12.95 -5.38
N GLU A 108 9.47 -12.52 -6.17
CA GLU A 108 10.61 -11.74 -5.67
C GLU A 108 10.17 -10.35 -5.18
N PHE A 109 9.26 -9.71 -5.90
CA PHE A 109 8.68 -8.43 -5.49
C PHE A 109 8.00 -8.53 -4.12
N TRP A 110 7.18 -9.56 -3.90
CA TRP A 110 6.50 -9.76 -2.62
C TRP A 110 7.46 -10.03 -1.46
N LYS A 111 8.59 -10.70 -1.70
CA LYS A 111 9.64 -10.85 -0.68
C LYS A 111 10.21 -9.50 -0.27
N ILE A 112 10.53 -8.64 -1.25
CA ILE A 112 11.08 -7.31 -0.98
C ILE A 112 10.07 -6.45 -0.23
N LEU A 113 8.81 -6.45 -0.67
CA LEU A 113 7.74 -5.69 -0.04
C LEU A 113 7.50 -6.13 1.42
N ASP A 114 7.53 -7.43 1.69
CA ASP A 114 7.34 -7.96 3.04
C ASP A 114 8.47 -7.54 3.98
N VAL A 115 9.72 -7.55 3.50
CA VAL A 115 10.86 -7.03 4.28
C VAL A 115 10.70 -5.53 4.55
N ALA A 116 10.26 -4.76 3.55
CA ALA A 116 10.00 -3.33 3.72
C ALA A 116 8.87 -3.07 4.72
N TYR A 117 7.80 -3.86 4.71
CA TYR A 117 6.70 -3.80 5.66
C TYR A 117 7.20 -4.04 7.10
N GLN A 118 7.96 -5.13 7.30
CA GLN A 118 8.53 -5.44 8.61
C GLN A 118 9.44 -4.32 9.13
N HIS A 119 10.25 -3.74 8.24
CA HIS A 119 11.09 -2.59 8.59
C HIS A 119 10.29 -1.35 8.97
N HIS A 120 9.21 -1.05 8.24
CA HIS A 120 8.36 0.11 8.48
C HIS A 120 7.64 0.03 9.83
N PHE A 121 7.00 -1.11 10.13
CA PHE A 121 6.13 -1.24 11.30
C PHE A 121 6.82 -1.74 12.56
N TYR A 122 7.90 -2.54 12.45
CA TYR A 122 8.49 -3.21 13.61
C TYR A 122 9.93 -2.81 13.91
N VAL A 123 10.71 -2.40 12.90
CA VAL A 123 12.11 -2.00 13.12
C VAL A 123 12.22 -0.51 13.46
N ALA A 124 11.33 0.34 12.97
CA ALA A 124 11.35 1.79 13.25
C ALA A 124 11.14 2.12 14.75
N ASP A 125 10.38 1.31 15.49
CA ASP A 125 10.15 1.51 16.93
C ASP A 125 11.33 1.07 17.82
N SER A 126 12.28 0.29 17.29
CA SER A 126 13.53 -0.02 18.01
C SER A 126 14.39 1.22 18.30
N LYS A 127 14.16 2.34 17.61
CA LYS A 127 14.83 3.62 17.87
C LYS A 127 14.03 4.57 18.77
N LYS A 128 12.73 4.35 18.99
CA LYS A 128 11.93 5.20 19.88
C LYS A 128 12.12 4.87 21.37
N HIS A 129 12.67 3.68 21.69
CA HIS A 129 13.00 3.30 23.07
C HIS A 129 14.35 3.80 23.60
N TYR A 130 15.10 4.61 22.84
CA TYR A 130 16.40 5.15 23.27
C TYR A 130 16.39 6.63 23.69
N LEU A 131 15.22 7.24 23.86
CA LEU A 131 15.10 8.57 24.46
C LEU A 131 14.42 8.44 25.83
N VAL A 132 15.20 7.94 26.79
CA VAL A 132 14.99 8.12 28.24
C VAL A 132 15.56 9.48 28.64
#